data_AF-A0A8T0WBK9-F1
#
_entry.id   AF-A0A8T0WBK9-F1
#
_cell.length_a   1.000
_cell.length_b   1.000
_cell.length_c   1.000
_cell.angle_alpha   90.00
_cell.angle_beta   90.00
_cell.angle_gamma   90.00
#
_symmetry.space_group_name_H-M   'P 1'
#
loop_
_entity.id
_entity.type
_entity.pdbx_description
1 polymer ?
#
loop_
_entity_poly.entity_id
_entity_poly.type
_entity_poly.pdbx_seq_one_letter_code
_entity_poly.pdbx_strand_id
1 'polypeptide(L)'
;MKFIIRQLHDGDCLAIVFNDNLVIDNIEISDDTRVDAENRVHDLLWNKDDIAFRPALQEAIKILDARVDKTSLGFIILLSDGLDNSKFKWNNTSPAPNDPVRDDIKKYPVHTFGLCKAHDPKALCFIAKESKATYSSITENLNSKIIEALAVCLGGLLNIVAVDTVITITANQSDTWQPKIKKINSGGYNSSISRDETSCNITIGILYAGEVKDLIVEFELNVPSLDSGGYKYAPLTASGDYKGIPGGQPIDIRSREMEFSVYARRCTPNNEMPLVQFPMILQHKVRTSVLNMLGTFKKEFHALQAKAEGDDVKNLAGNELREMWKDFKKSKRSWKDAQESGLDLEGIENDIEAMVKSLKQGQGVGCVYSWVLSYMMQRAATTGLPAAAFLTPKMKKMAERAQEESAQAASSSAASNTQPWERVKDLQVLLYKLLEDVSKMGRGERDSFLHSLASVMSP
;
A
#
# COMPACT_ATOMS: atom_id res chain seq x y z
N MET A 1 -9.69 -1.91 -14.10
CA MET A 1 -8.79 -2.52 -15.12
C MET A 1 -8.58 -1.61 -16.32
N LYS A 2 -9.63 -1.22 -17.08
CA LYS A 2 -9.48 -0.29 -18.23
C LYS A 2 -8.67 0.97 -17.92
N PHE A 3 -8.90 1.60 -16.77
CA PHE A 3 -8.09 2.73 -16.32
C PHE A 3 -6.59 2.41 -16.29
N ILE A 4 -6.18 1.25 -15.76
CA ILE A 4 -4.76 0.83 -15.69
C ILE A 4 -4.18 0.70 -17.10
N ILE A 5 -4.88 -0.02 -17.98
CA ILE A 5 -4.47 -0.27 -19.38
C ILE A 5 -4.14 1.05 -20.10
N ARG A 6 -4.95 2.09 -19.88
CA ARG A 6 -4.77 3.41 -20.49
C ARG A 6 -3.58 4.20 -19.95
N GLN A 7 -3.11 3.91 -18.73
CA GLN A 7 -1.97 4.60 -18.13
C GLN A 7 -0.63 3.94 -18.47
N LEU A 8 -0.63 2.73 -19.05
CA LEU A 8 0.60 2.05 -19.47
C LEU A 8 1.14 2.67 -20.76
N HIS A 9 2.46 2.86 -20.79
CA HIS A 9 3.17 3.36 -21.97
C HIS A 9 3.38 2.24 -22.99
N ASP A 10 3.68 2.63 -24.22
CA ASP A 10 4.07 1.67 -25.25
C ASP A 10 5.37 0.96 -24.84
N GLY A 11 5.39 -0.37 -24.98
CA GLY A 11 6.49 -1.22 -24.52
C GLY A 11 6.34 -1.75 -23.08
N ASP A 12 5.40 -1.23 -22.28
CA ASP A 12 5.06 -1.86 -21.00
C ASP A 12 4.38 -3.22 -21.25
N CYS A 13 4.58 -4.19 -20.36
CA CYS A 13 3.89 -5.48 -20.43
C CYS A 13 2.74 -5.57 -19.43
N LEU A 14 1.63 -6.22 -19.82
CA LEU A 14 0.48 -6.47 -18.96
C LEU A 14 0.02 -7.93 -19.02
N ALA A 15 -0.13 -8.53 -17.84
CA ALA A 15 -0.89 -9.77 -17.68
C ALA A 15 -2.08 -9.52 -16.73
N ILE A 16 -3.19 -10.21 -16.96
CA ILE A 16 -4.35 -10.21 -16.06
C ILE A 16 -4.67 -11.65 -15.71
N VAL A 17 -4.64 -11.95 -14.42
CA VAL A 17 -5.04 -13.24 -13.85
C VAL A 17 -6.29 -13.02 -13.02
N PHE A 18 -7.30 -13.88 -13.18
CA PHE A 18 -8.50 -13.90 -12.35
C PHE A 18 -8.60 -15.25 -11.67
N ASN A 19 -8.48 -15.28 -10.33
CA ASN A 19 -8.20 -16.49 -9.56
C ASN A 19 -6.97 -17.20 -10.11
N ASP A 20 -7.10 -18.33 -10.78
CA ASP A 20 -6.02 -19.09 -11.44
C ASP A 20 -6.11 -19.06 -12.97
N ASN A 21 -7.10 -18.34 -13.52
CA ASN A 21 -7.31 -18.25 -14.96
C ASN A 21 -6.58 -17.05 -15.56
N LEU A 22 -5.73 -17.31 -16.54
CA LEU A 22 -5.04 -16.29 -17.31
C LEU A 22 -6.02 -15.63 -18.28
N VAL A 23 -6.40 -14.39 -18.00
CA VAL A 23 -7.33 -13.60 -18.80
C VAL A 23 -6.60 -12.89 -19.92
N ILE A 24 -5.42 -12.34 -19.64
CA ILE A 24 -4.53 -11.69 -20.61
C ILE A 24 -3.11 -12.20 -20.35
N ASP A 25 -2.48 -12.77 -21.38
CA ASP A 25 -1.16 -13.39 -21.29
C ASP A 25 -0.06 -12.38 -21.68
N ASN A 26 0.54 -11.77 -20.66
CA ASN A 26 1.74 -10.92 -20.71
C ASN A 26 1.99 -10.21 -22.05
N ILE A 27 1.03 -9.40 -22.50
CA ILE A 27 1.08 -8.70 -23.78
C ILE A 27 1.91 -7.43 -23.65
N GLU A 28 2.66 -7.09 -24.68
CA GLU A 28 3.28 -5.77 -24.81
C GLU A 28 2.23 -4.75 -25.23
N ILE A 29 2.21 -3.60 -24.57
CA ILE A 29 1.26 -2.52 -24.79
C ILE A 29 1.66 -1.72 -26.03
N SER A 30 0.69 -1.55 -26.92
CA SER A 30 0.69 -0.76 -28.16
C SER A 30 -0.74 -0.26 -28.38
N ASP A 31 -0.98 0.62 -29.36
CA ASP A 31 -2.33 1.11 -29.65
C ASP A 31 -3.34 -0.02 -29.92
N ASP A 32 -2.96 -1.03 -30.72
CA ASP A 32 -3.83 -2.15 -31.07
C ASP A 32 -4.05 -3.09 -29.88
N THR A 33 -2.98 -3.48 -29.18
CA THR A 33 -3.07 -4.42 -28.04
C THR A 33 -3.77 -3.79 -26.84
N ARG A 34 -3.74 -2.45 -26.71
CA ARG A 34 -4.47 -1.71 -25.69
C ARG A 34 -5.98 -1.82 -25.91
N VAL A 35 -6.45 -1.67 -27.15
CA VAL A 35 -7.87 -1.83 -27.50
C VAL A 35 -8.32 -3.28 -27.28
N ASP A 36 -7.52 -4.26 -27.71
CA ASP A 36 -7.80 -5.68 -27.47
C ASP A 36 -7.92 -5.99 -25.97
N ALA A 37 -6.96 -5.51 -25.16
CA ALA A 37 -6.98 -5.69 -23.72
C ALA A 37 -8.23 -5.08 -23.06
N GLU A 38 -8.64 -3.88 -23.49
CA GLU A 38 -9.86 -3.25 -22.98
C GLU A 38 -11.13 -4.03 -23.34
N ASN A 39 -11.18 -4.61 -24.54
CA ASN A 39 -12.29 -5.44 -24.99
C ASN A 39 -12.34 -6.76 -24.19
N ARG A 40 -11.20 -7.46 -24.02
CA ARG A 40 -11.13 -8.67 -23.20
C ARG A 40 -11.54 -8.43 -21.76
N VAL A 41 -11.16 -7.27 -21.18
CA VAL A 41 -11.61 -6.85 -19.85
C VAL A 41 -13.11 -6.56 -19.82
N HIS A 42 -13.70 -6.09 -20.92
CA HIS A 42 -15.14 -5.86 -21.01
C HIS A 42 -15.92 -7.17 -21.04
N ASP A 43 -15.41 -8.16 -21.76
CA ASP A 43 -16.02 -9.47 -21.98
C ASP A 43 -15.73 -10.47 -20.85
N LEU A 44 -15.03 -10.04 -19.80
CA LEU A 44 -14.82 -10.81 -18.58
C LEU A 44 -16.17 -11.16 -17.95
N LEU A 45 -16.64 -12.37 -18.23
CA LEU A 45 -17.82 -12.96 -17.61
C LEU A 45 -17.48 -13.38 -16.18
N TRP A 46 -18.27 -12.89 -15.24
CA TRP A 46 -18.20 -13.27 -13.84
C TRP A 46 -18.59 -14.74 -13.67
N ASN A 47 -17.61 -15.61 -13.38
CA ASN A 47 -17.88 -16.93 -12.82
C ASN A 47 -17.72 -16.87 -11.30
N LYS A 48 -18.73 -17.38 -10.60
CA LYS A 48 -18.84 -17.32 -9.14
C LYS A 48 -18.00 -18.45 -8.54
N ASP A 49 -16.68 -18.28 -8.56
CA ASP A 49 -15.73 -19.24 -8.00
C ASP A 49 -15.28 -18.83 -6.58
N ASP A 50 -14.74 -19.81 -5.84
CA ASP A 50 -14.12 -19.58 -4.54
C ASP A 50 -12.93 -18.62 -4.65
N ILE A 51 -12.87 -17.63 -3.76
CA ILE A 51 -11.79 -16.64 -3.73
C ILE A 51 -10.56 -17.27 -3.08
N ALA A 52 -9.49 -17.46 -3.85
CA ALA A 52 -8.22 -18.01 -3.34
C ALA A 52 -7.03 -17.12 -3.76
N PHE A 53 -6.37 -16.50 -2.79
CA PHE A 53 -5.27 -15.57 -3.09
C PHE A 53 -3.99 -16.29 -3.52
N ARG A 54 -3.72 -17.47 -2.94
CA ARG A 54 -2.48 -18.20 -3.17
C ARG A 54 -2.32 -18.66 -4.63
N PRO A 55 -3.29 -19.34 -5.27
CA PRO A 55 -3.17 -19.75 -6.67
C PRO A 55 -2.94 -18.56 -7.61
N ALA A 56 -3.69 -17.47 -7.40
CA ALA A 56 -3.55 -16.25 -8.19
C ALA A 56 -2.15 -15.64 -8.12
N LEU A 57 -1.59 -15.55 -6.91
CA LEU A 57 -0.25 -15.04 -6.71
C LEU A 57 0.81 -15.95 -7.34
N GLN A 58 0.65 -17.27 -7.23
CA GLN A 58 1.58 -18.22 -7.83
C GLN A 58 1.61 -18.10 -9.36
N GLU A 59 0.45 -17.96 -10.01
CA GLU A 59 0.40 -17.78 -11.46
C GLU A 59 0.98 -16.42 -11.88
N ALA A 60 0.66 -15.33 -11.16
CA ALA A 60 1.25 -14.02 -11.43
C ALA A 60 2.78 -14.02 -11.30
N ILE A 61 3.33 -14.69 -10.28
CA ILE A 61 4.78 -14.81 -10.07
C ILE A 61 5.41 -15.66 -11.17
N LYS A 62 4.78 -16.76 -11.57
CA LYS A 62 5.23 -17.61 -12.67
C LYS A 62 5.33 -16.83 -13.98
N ILE A 63 4.37 -15.95 -14.28
CA ILE A 63 4.41 -15.07 -15.46
C ILE A 63 5.61 -14.11 -15.39
N LEU A 64 5.82 -13.46 -14.24
CA LEU A 64 6.96 -12.55 -14.05
C LEU A 64 8.32 -13.27 -14.12
N ASP A 65 8.39 -14.49 -13.57
CA ASP A 65 9.56 -15.37 -13.61
C ASP A 65 9.83 -15.91 -15.03
N ALA A 66 8.81 -16.02 -15.89
CA ALA A 66 8.96 -16.45 -17.28
C ALA A 66 9.42 -15.32 -18.24
N ARG A 67 9.40 -14.05 -17.81
CA ARG A 67 9.83 -12.91 -18.65
C ARG A 67 11.26 -13.10 -19.16
N VAL A 68 11.45 -12.89 -20.47
CA VAL A 68 12.76 -12.91 -21.13
C VAL A 68 13.61 -11.73 -20.66
N ASP A 69 13.03 -10.53 -20.67
CA ASP A 69 13.68 -9.35 -20.11
C ASP A 69 13.55 -9.34 -18.58
N LYS A 70 14.69 -9.31 -17.90
CA LYS A 70 14.78 -9.18 -16.43
C LYS A 70 15.17 -7.77 -15.99
N THR A 71 15.43 -6.87 -16.93
CA THR A 71 15.76 -5.47 -16.65
C THR A 71 14.50 -4.63 -16.40
N SER A 72 13.36 -5.01 -16.97
CA SER A 72 12.05 -4.42 -16.62
C SER A 72 11.60 -4.78 -15.21
N LEU A 73 11.12 -3.77 -14.49
CA LEU A 73 10.51 -3.95 -13.17
C LEU A 73 9.24 -4.79 -13.28
N GLY A 74 9.05 -5.69 -12.31
CA GLY A 74 7.85 -6.51 -12.19
C GLY A 74 7.11 -6.17 -10.90
N PHE A 75 5.81 -5.97 -10.98
CA PHE A 75 4.94 -5.72 -9.83
C PHE A 75 3.60 -6.42 -10.03
N ILE A 76 2.91 -6.69 -8.92
CA ILE A 76 1.60 -7.34 -8.91
C ILE A 76 0.60 -6.37 -8.26
N ILE A 77 -0.54 -6.16 -8.90
CA ILE A 77 -1.69 -5.48 -8.30
C ILE A 77 -2.75 -6.54 -8.01
N LEU A 78 -2.99 -6.81 -6.73
CA LEU A 78 -4.00 -7.77 -6.27
C LEU A 78 -5.23 -7.01 -5.79
N LEU A 79 -6.37 -7.24 -6.44
CA LEU A 79 -7.67 -6.72 -6.03
C LEU A 79 -8.51 -7.84 -5.42
N SER A 80 -9.14 -7.59 -4.27
CA SER A 80 -10.10 -8.54 -3.69
C SER A 80 -11.21 -7.82 -2.94
N ASP A 81 -12.44 -8.28 -3.10
CA ASP A 81 -13.62 -7.84 -2.36
C ASP A 81 -14.07 -8.85 -1.28
N GLY A 82 -13.41 -10.00 -1.16
CA GLY A 82 -13.81 -11.08 -0.27
C GLY A 82 -12.68 -11.68 0.57
N LEU A 83 -13.03 -12.70 1.35
CA LEU A 83 -12.11 -13.44 2.19
C LEU A 83 -11.28 -14.42 1.35
N ASP A 84 -10.06 -14.71 1.81
CA ASP A 84 -9.33 -15.86 1.26
C ASP A 84 -9.97 -17.15 1.78
N ASN A 85 -10.67 -17.87 0.92
CA ASN A 85 -11.29 -19.16 1.24
C ASN A 85 -10.25 -20.31 1.24
N SER A 86 -8.99 -20.01 0.92
CA SER A 86 -7.93 -21.01 1.00
C SER A 86 -7.66 -21.42 2.46
N LYS A 87 -7.23 -22.67 2.68
CA LYS A 87 -6.79 -23.13 4.01
C LYS A 87 -5.50 -22.44 4.48
N PHE A 88 -4.91 -21.58 3.65
CA PHE A 88 -3.65 -20.93 3.93
C PHE A 88 -3.84 -19.74 4.88
N LYS A 89 -3.04 -19.69 5.94
CA LYS A 89 -3.09 -18.60 6.92
C LYS A 89 -1.98 -17.58 6.62
N TRP A 90 -2.37 -16.41 6.10
CA TRP A 90 -1.50 -15.25 5.88
C TRP A 90 -1.12 -14.55 7.20
N ASN A 91 -0.31 -15.21 8.04
CA ASN A 91 0.19 -14.63 9.29
C ASN A 91 1.50 -15.28 9.76
N ASN A 92 2.19 -14.59 10.69
CA ASN A 92 3.49 -15.00 11.27
C ASN A 92 3.44 -16.24 12.15
N THR A 93 2.24 -16.73 12.49
CA THR A 93 2.02 -17.87 13.39
C THR A 93 1.56 -19.12 12.65
N SER A 94 1.54 -19.10 11.32
CA SER A 94 1.19 -20.25 10.51
C SER A 94 2.25 -21.35 10.66
N PRO A 95 1.90 -22.65 10.70
CA PRO A 95 2.84 -23.77 10.84
C PRO A 95 3.90 -23.92 9.73
N ALA A 96 3.97 -23.03 8.74
CA ALA A 96 5.02 -23.04 7.72
C ALA A 96 5.67 -21.64 7.57
N PRO A 97 6.54 -21.23 8.52
CA PRO A 97 7.46 -20.12 8.32
C PRO A 97 8.31 -20.28 7.04
N ASN A 98 8.50 -21.54 6.60
CA ASN A 98 9.23 -21.96 5.41
C ASN A 98 8.31 -22.30 4.22
N ASP A 99 7.04 -21.85 4.18
CA ASP A 99 6.22 -22.05 2.97
C ASP A 99 6.87 -21.29 1.79
N PRO A 100 7.20 -21.97 0.67
CA PRO A 100 7.84 -21.33 -0.48
C PRO A 100 7.10 -20.09 -0.98
N VAL A 101 5.78 -20.04 -0.84
CA VAL A 101 4.98 -18.88 -1.25
C VAL A 101 5.38 -17.61 -0.52
N ARG A 102 5.84 -17.69 0.74
CA ARG A 102 6.35 -16.52 1.47
C ARG A 102 7.62 -15.95 0.87
N ASP A 103 8.48 -16.80 0.33
CA ASP A 103 9.71 -16.36 -0.32
C ASP A 103 9.42 -15.91 -1.76
N ASP A 104 8.46 -16.54 -2.43
CA ASP A 104 7.99 -16.12 -3.75
C ASP A 104 7.37 -14.71 -3.72
N ILE A 105 6.51 -14.39 -2.76
CA ILE A 105 5.92 -13.04 -2.67
C ILE A 105 6.96 -11.95 -2.35
N LYS A 106 8.17 -12.29 -1.90
CA LYS A 106 9.25 -11.31 -1.69
C LYS A 106 9.99 -10.98 -2.99
N LYS A 107 9.81 -11.78 -4.05
CA LYS A 107 10.47 -11.55 -5.36
C LYS A 107 9.96 -10.29 -6.05
N TYR A 108 8.67 -10.02 -5.94
CA TYR A 108 7.99 -8.89 -6.62
C TYR A 108 7.09 -8.13 -5.64
N PRO A 109 7.06 -6.79 -5.66
CA PRO A 109 6.10 -6.02 -4.88
C PRO A 109 4.65 -6.37 -5.23
N VAL A 110 3.84 -6.68 -4.21
CA VAL A 110 2.41 -6.99 -4.36
C VAL A 110 1.56 -5.89 -3.74
N HIS A 111 1.11 -4.94 -4.55
CA HIS A 111 0.19 -3.88 -4.13
C HIS A 111 -1.23 -4.45 -4.00
N THR A 112 -1.76 -4.47 -2.78
CA THR A 112 -3.06 -5.07 -2.49
C THR A 112 -4.15 -4.02 -2.30
N PHE A 113 -5.36 -4.32 -2.79
CA PHE A 113 -6.53 -3.47 -2.64
C PHE A 113 -7.69 -4.30 -2.09
N GLY A 114 -8.12 -3.96 -0.87
CA GLY A 114 -9.31 -4.50 -0.24
C GLY A 114 -10.51 -3.67 -0.62
N LEU A 115 -11.47 -4.26 -1.32
CA LEU A 115 -12.68 -3.62 -1.81
C LEU A 115 -13.86 -4.00 -0.92
N CYS A 116 -14.81 -3.08 -0.74
CA CYS A 116 -16.01 -3.27 0.07
C CYS A 116 -15.72 -3.67 1.53
N LYS A 117 -16.73 -4.14 2.28
CA LYS A 117 -16.61 -4.50 3.71
C LYS A 117 -16.16 -5.94 3.95
N ALA A 118 -16.29 -6.81 2.94
CA ALA A 118 -16.12 -8.25 3.07
C ALA A 118 -14.69 -8.75 2.78
N HIS A 119 -13.79 -7.88 2.28
CA HIS A 119 -12.41 -8.25 2.00
C HIS A 119 -11.68 -8.70 3.28
N ASP A 120 -10.65 -9.54 3.14
CA ASP A 120 -9.74 -9.91 4.23
C ASP A 120 -8.59 -8.89 4.39
N PRO A 121 -8.66 -7.94 5.35
CA PRO A 121 -7.62 -6.92 5.49
C PRO A 121 -6.32 -7.49 6.03
N LYS A 122 -6.40 -8.59 6.80
CA LYS A 122 -5.25 -9.20 7.47
C LYS A 122 -4.39 -9.89 6.43
N ALA A 123 -5.00 -10.69 5.55
CA ALA A 123 -4.30 -11.37 4.48
C ALA A 123 -3.70 -10.38 3.47
N LEU A 124 -4.49 -9.43 2.99
CA LEU A 124 -4.03 -8.43 2.00
C LEU A 124 -2.91 -7.54 2.56
N CYS A 125 -3.01 -7.09 3.80
CA CYS A 125 -1.94 -6.32 4.44
C CYS A 125 -0.70 -7.17 4.69
N PHE A 126 -0.86 -8.45 5.03
CA PHE A 126 0.26 -9.36 5.22
C PHE A 126 1.03 -9.58 3.90
N ILE A 127 0.33 -9.88 2.80
CA ILE A 127 0.91 -10.06 1.46
C ILE A 127 1.68 -8.79 1.03
N ALA A 128 1.06 -7.62 1.16
CA ALA A 128 1.70 -6.35 0.81
C ALA A 128 2.92 -6.06 1.70
N LYS A 129 2.83 -6.36 3.00
CA LYS A 129 3.95 -6.14 3.93
C LYS A 129 5.16 -7.01 3.58
N GLU A 130 4.96 -8.31 3.39
CA GLU A 130 6.08 -9.24 3.11
C GLU A 130 6.75 -8.91 1.76
N SER A 131 5.97 -8.45 0.78
CA SER A 131 6.46 -8.02 -0.53
C SER A 131 6.98 -6.58 -0.57
N LYS A 132 6.99 -5.86 0.56
CA LYS A 132 7.41 -4.43 0.68
C LYS A 132 6.60 -3.46 -0.18
N ALA A 133 5.34 -3.79 -0.43
CA ALA A 133 4.38 -3.01 -1.20
C ALA A 133 3.37 -2.27 -0.30
N THR A 134 2.26 -1.83 -0.88
CA THR A 134 1.21 -1.08 -0.16
C THR A 134 -0.10 -1.86 -0.11
N TYR A 135 -0.90 -1.57 0.92
CA TYR A 135 -2.26 -2.06 1.07
C TYR A 135 -3.21 -0.88 1.11
N SER A 136 -4.14 -0.81 0.17
CA SER A 136 -5.20 0.19 0.09
C SER A 136 -6.54 -0.44 0.49
N SER A 137 -7.31 0.23 1.35
CA SER A 137 -8.64 -0.22 1.76
C SER A 137 -9.71 0.76 1.29
N ILE A 138 -10.65 0.24 0.51
CA ILE A 138 -11.71 1.00 -0.16
C ILE A 138 -13.05 0.40 0.22
N THR A 139 -13.59 0.85 1.35
CA THR A 139 -14.84 0.33 1.93
C THR A 139 -16.07 1.15 1.54
N GLU A 140 -15.88 2.43 1.20
CA GLU A 140 -16.94 3.38 0.84
C GLU A 140 -16.71 3.97 -0.55
N ASN A 141 -17.82 4.36 -1.22
CA ASN A 141 -17.80 5.03 -2.52
C ASN A 141 -16.94 4.30 -3.57
N LEU A 142 -17.06 2.97 -3.64
CA LEU A 142 -16.19 2.10 -4.41
C LEU A 142 -15.97 2.59 -5.85
N ASN A 143 -17.04 2.96 -6.56
CA ASN A 143 -16.99 3.34 -7.97
C ASN A 143 -16.09 4.56 -8.23
N SER A 144 -16.08 5.56 -7.35
CA SER A 144 -15.22 6.74 -7.51
C SER A 144 -13.84 6.53 -6.87
N LYS A 145 -13.77 5.83 -5.73
CA LYS A 145 -12.54 5.69 -4.96
C LYS A 145 -11.56 4.64 -5.49
N ILE A 146 -12.04 3.62 -6.21
CA ILE A 146 -11.15 2.60 -6.78
C ILE A 146 -10.23 3.18 -7.87
N ILE A 147 -10.75 4.05 -8.72
CA ILE A 147 -9.97 4.71 -9.78
C ILE A 147 -8.92 5.64 -9.17
N GLU A 148 -9.31 6.46 -8.19
CA GLU A 148 -8.39 7.33 -7.44
C GLU A 148 -7.27 6.52 -6.75
N ALA A 149 -7.61 5.39 -6.13
CA ALA A 149 -6.63 4.55 -5.45
C ALA A 149 -5.64 3.88 -6.42
N LEU A 150 -6.14 3.41 -7.58
CA LEU A 150 -5.30 2.89 -8.65
C LEU A 150 -4.40 3.99 -9.21
N ALA A 151 -4.91 5.20 -9.38
CA ALA A 151 -4.13 6.36 -9.84
C ALA A 151 -2.98 6.70 -8.88
N VAL A 152 -3.22 6.67 -7.57
CA VAL A 152 -2.15 6.85 -6.56
C VAL A 152 -1.09 5.75 -6.68
N CYS A 153 -1.49 4.50 -6.83
CA CYS A 153 -0.56 3.38 -6.95
C CYS A 153 0.28 3.45 -8.24
N LEU A 154 -0.37 3.66 -9.39
CA LEU A 154 0.29 3.80 -10.68
C LEU A 154 1.18 5.04 -10.76
N GLY A 155 0.77 6.15 -10.14
CA GLY A 155 1.57 7.36 -10.06
C GLY A 155 2.91 7.12 -9.36
N GLY A 156 3.00 6.15 -8.45
CA GLY A 156 4.26 5.67 -7.90
C GLY A 156 5.00 4.74 -8.86
N LEU A 157 4.33 3.65 -9.28
CA LEU A 157 4.94 2.58 -10.08
C LEU A 157 5.52 3.08 -11.42
N LEU A 158 4.84 4.01 -12.09
CA LEU A 158 5.30 4.61 -13.35
C LEU A 158 6.36 5.71 -13.16
N ASN A 159 6.74 6.03 -11.92
CA ASN A 159 7.73 7.05 -11.59
C ASN A 159 8.79 6.54 -10.61
N ILE A 160 9.19 5.27 -10.76
CA ILE A 160 10.33 4.70 -10.03
C ILE A 160 11.63 5.32 -10.54
N VAL A 161 12.46 5.82 -9.62
CA VAL A 161 13.74 6.48 -9.94
C VAL A 161 14.96 5.79 -9.36
N ALA A 162 14.73 4.91 -8.39
CA ALA A 162 15.79 4.16 -7.74
C ALA A 162 15.29 2.78 -7.33
N VAL A 163 16.11 1.77 -7.58
CA VAL A 163 15.87 0.37 -7.19
C VAL A 163 17.04 -0.12 -6.33
N ASP A 164 16.82 -1.17 -5.55
CA ASP A 164 17.83 -1.72 -4.62
C ASP A 164 18.47 -0.66 -3.71
N THR A 165 17.71 0.38 -3.32
CA THR A 165 18.22 1.49 -2.50
C THR A 165 18.63 0.99 -1.12
N VAL A 166 19.87 1.26 -0.74
CA VAL A 166 20.43 1.00 0.59
C VAL A 166 20.99 2.30 1.15
N ILE A 167 20.65 2.60 2.39
CA ILE A 167 21.22 3.72 3.15
C ILE A 167 22.19 3.15 4.17
N THR A 168 23.40 3.71 4.22
CA THR A 168 24.44 3.35 5.16
C THR A 168 24.76 4.55 6.05
N ILE A 169 24.67 4.36 7.37
CA ILE A 169 25.07 5.35 8.36
C ILE A 169 26.34 4.86 9.03
N THR A 170 27.38 5.68 9.03
CA THR A 170 28.68 5.35 9.62
C THR A 170 28.93 6.25 10.82
N ALA A 171 29.41 5.67 11.91
CA ALA A 171 29.85 6.37 13.10
C ALA A 171 31.35 6.67 13.01
N ASN A 172 31.70 7.95 12.87
CA ASN A 172 33.02 8.41 12.44
C ASN A 172 34.08 8.34 13.55
N GLN A 173 34.59 7.15 13.88
CA GLN A 173 35.54 6.96 14.99
C GLN A 173 36.80 7.86 14.89
N SER A 174 37.28 8.33 16.03
CA SER A 174 38.60 8.97 16.19
C SER A 174 39.20 8.61 17.55
N ASP A 175 40.47 8.96 17.77
CA ASP A 175 41.15 8.72 19.06
C ASP A 175 40.42 9.37 20.25
N THR A 176 39.72 10.48 20.01
CA THR A 176 38.99 11.24 21.03
C THR A 176 37.51 10.88 21.12
N TRP A 177 36.88 10.52 19.99
CA TRP A 177 35.44 10.35 19.89
C TRP A 177 35.09 8.96 19.38
N GLN A 178 34.28 8.24 20.16
CA GLN A 178 33.86 6.87 19.84
C GLN A 178 32.32 6.76 19.84
N PRO A 179 31.63 7.36 18.85
CA PRO A 179 30.18 7.24 18.73
C PRO A 179 29.77 5.79 18.48
N LYS A 180 28.66 5.35 19.08
CA LYS A 180 28.11 4.01 18.88
C LYS A 180 26.65 4.07 18.49
N ILE A 181 26.29 3.46 17.36
CA ILE A 181 24.91 3.36 16.90
C ILE A 181 24.19 2.32 17.75
N LYS A 182 23.18 2.74 18.51
CA LYS A 182 22.46 1.88 19.45
C LYS A 182 21.14 1.36 18.91
N LYS A 183 20.46 2.16 18.09
CA LYS A 183 19.14 1.80 17.59
C LYS A 183 18.83 2.51 16.29
N ILE A 184 18.08 1.80 15.45
CA ILE A 184 17.54 2.32 14.20
C ILE A 184 16.03 2.19 14.25
N ASN A 185 15.34 3.26 13.91
CA ASN A 185 13.93 3.24 13.61
C ASN A 185 13.76 3.49 12.10
N SER A 186 13.77 2.39 11.36
CA SER A 186 13.62 2.33 9.89
C SER A 186 12.17 2.07 9.47
N GLY A 187 11.19 2.21 10.37
CA GLY A 187 9.80 1.84 10.08
C GLY A 187 9.68 0.36 9.69
N GLY A 188 9.11 0.09 8.51
CA GLY A 188 8.92 -1.25 7.96
C GLY A 188 10.10 -1.79 7.16
N TYR A 189 11.18 -1.01 7.03
CA TYR A 189 12.34 -1.39 6.24
C TYR A 189 13.32 -2.23 7.05
N ASN A 190 13.92 -3.23 6.40
CA ASN A 190 14.94 -4.06 7.01
C ASN A 190 16.17 -3.19 7.32
N SER A 191 16.69 -3.35 8.54
CA SER A 191 17.89 -2.66 8.97
C SER A 191 18.75 -3.57 9.83
N SER A 192 20.05 -3.26 9.87
CA SER A 192 21.03 -3.99 10.67
C SER A 192 22.10 -3.04 11.18
N ILE A 193 22.47 -3.19 12.45
CA ILE A 193 23.62 -2.51 13.06
C ILE A 193 24.81 -3.49 13.02
N SER A 194 26.01 -2.98 12.71
CA SER A 194 27.25 -3.76 12.75
C SER A 194 27.57 -4.24 14.17
N ARG A 195 28.35 -5.31 14.31
CA ARG A 195 28.67 -5.90 15.63
C ARG A 195 29.45 -4.95 16.53
N ASP A 196 30.25 -4.08 15.95
CA ASP A 196 31.02 -3.03 16.63
C ASP A 196 30.24 -1.73 16.83
N GLU A 197 28.97 -1.68 16.38
CA GLU A 197 28.08 -0.52 16.48
C GLU A 197 28.60 0.73 15.74
N THR A 198 29.54 0.57 14.80
CA THR A 198 30.13 1.67 14.04
C THR A 198 29.47 1.92 12.69
N SER A 199 28.59 1.04 12.23
CA SER A 199 27.80 1.27 11.01
C SER A 199 26.42 0.66 11.10
N CYS A 200 25.51 1.17 10.29
CA CYS A 200 24.25 0.49 10.03
C CYS A 200 23.81 0.60 8.57
N ASN A 201 23.09 -0.43 8.13
CA ASN A 201 22.52 -0.51 6.79
C ASN A 201 20.99 -0.57 6.89
N ILE A 202 20.32 0.14 6.01
CA ILE A 202 18.86 0.18 5.90
C ILE A 202 18.49 -0.09 4.44
N THR A 203 17.81 -1.21 4.20
CA THR A 203 17.39 -1.62 2.85
C THR A 203 16.00 -1.09 2.55
N ILE A 204 15.93 -0.04 1.74
CA ILE A 204 14.67 0.60 1.32
C ILE A 204 14.09 -0.11 0.09
N GLY A 205 14.94 -0.47 -0.88
CA GLY A 205 14.53 -1.07 -2.15
C GLY A 205 14.10 -0.02 -3.17
N ILE A 206 12.84 -0.07 -3.63
CA ILE A 206 12.32 0.84 -4.65
C ILE A 206 11.94 2.19 -4.03
N LEU A 207 12.26 3.28 -4.71
CA LEU A 207 11.80 4.64 -4.41
C LEU A 207 11.14 5.31 -5.61
N TYR A 208 10.04 6.01 -5.36
CA TYR A 208 9.36 6.83 -6.35
C TYR A 208 9.92 8.25 -6.39
N ALA A 209 9.78 8.92 -7.54
CA ALA A 209 10.14 10.32 -7.69
C ALA A 209 9.39 11.20 -6.67
N GLY A 210 10.14 11.89 -5.81
CA GLY A 210 9.59 12.76 -4.76
C GLY A 210 9.10 12.01 -3.51
N GLU A 211 9.33 10.71 -3.39
CA GLU A 211 9.10 9.96 -2.16
C GLU A 211 10.17 10.32 -1.10
N VAL A 212 9.75 10.51 0.14
CA VAL A 212 10.63 10.87 1.27
C VAL A 212 10.56 9.79 2.34
N LYS A 213 11.71 9.41 2.89
CA LYS A 213 11.83 8.45 4.00
C LYS A 213 12.52 9.11 5.18
N ASP A 214 11.79 9.24 6.29
CA ASP A 214 12.31 9.70 7.56
C ASP A 214 12.91 8.50 8.31
N LEU A 215 14.22 8.51 8.51
CA LEU A 215 14.97 7.46 9.20
C LEU A 215 15.57 8.05 10.48
N ILE A 216 15.35 7.40 11.62
CA ILE A 216 15.92 7.84 12.90
C ILE A 216 16.98 6.88 13.39
N VAL A 217 18.15 7.42 13.71
CA VAL A 217 19.24 6.70 14.36
C VAL A 217 19.45 7.28 15.75
N GLU A 218 19.45 6.41 16.75
CA GLU A 218 19.86 6.73 18.11
C GLU A 218 21.30 6.26 18.28
N PHE A 219 22.19 7.17 18.68
CA PHE A 219 23.59 6.89 18.92
C PHE A 219 24.01 7.40 20.30
N GLU A 220 25.03 6.76 20.85
CA GLU A 220 25.70 7.15 22.08
C GLU A 220 27.02 7.84 21.73
N LEU A 221 27.34 8.94 22.42
CA LEU A 221 28.59 9.65 22.25
C LEU A 221 29.16 10.02 23.61
N ASN A 222 30.36 9.51 23.90
CA ASN A 222 31.12 9.93 25.07
C ASN A 222 31.82 11.26 24.76
N VAL A 223 31.43 12.31 25.49
CA VAL A 223 32.00 13.65 25.34
C VAL A 223 33.14 13.80 26.37
N PRO A 224 34.39 14.06 25.94
CA PRO A 224 35.51 14.28 26.86
C PRO A 224 35.31 15.57 27.69
N SER A 225 36.01 15.66 28.82
CA SER A 225 36.01 16.87 29.66
C SER A 225 36.40 18.10 28.83
N LEU A 226 35.53 19.11 28.82
CA LEU A 226 35.77 20.39 28.15
C LEU A 226 36.46 21.35 29.12
N ASP A 227 37.79 21.43 29.05
CA ASP A 227 38.59 22.28 29.94
C ASP A 227 38.40 23.78 29.63
N SER A 228 38.18 24.14 28.36
CA SER A 228 37.68 25.46 27.93
C SER A 228 37.13 25.40 26.48
N GLY A 229 36.12 26.22 26.15
CA GLY A 229 35.58 26.32 24.78
C GLY A 229 34.42 25.36 24.45
N GLY A 230 34.29 25.01 23.17
CA GLY A 230 33.31 24.06 22.65
C GLY A 230 33.83 23.36 21.41
N TYR A 231 33.44 22.10 21.20
CA TYR A 231 33.87 21.30 20.05
C TYR A 231 32.70 21.06 19.11
N LYS A 232 32.98 21.15 17.80
CA LYS A 232 32.12 20.63 16.75
C LYS A 232 32.70 19.31 16.31
N TYR A 233 31.89 18.26 16.35
CA TYR A 233 32.28 16.93 15.89
C TYR A 233 31.15 16.36 15.03
N ALA A 234 31.47 15.68 13.94
CA ALA A 234 30.50 15.00 13.08
C ALA A 234 30.47 13.50 13.43
N PRO A 235 29.74 13.07 14.47
CA PRO A 235 29.71 11.66 14.88
C PRO A 235 29.18 10.70 13.82
N LEU A 236 28.33 11.17 12.91
CA LEU A 236 27.67 10.32 11.93
C LEU A 236 27.81 10.90 10.53
N THR A 237 28.03 10.02 9.56
CA THR A 237 27.92 10.29 8.13
C THR A 237 26.85 9.39 7.53
N ALA A 238 25.92 9.96 6.77
CA ALA A 238 25.00 9.19 5.95
C ALA A 238 25.49 9.11 4.50
N SER A 239 25.40 7.91 3.93
CA SER A 239 25.67 7.59 2.53
C SER A 239 24.63 6.58 2.03
N GLY A 240 24.69 6.22 0.76
CA GLY A 240 23.87 5.14 0.24
C GLY A 240 24.13 4.88 -1.23
N ASP A 241 23.53 3.81 -1.71
CA ASP A 241 23.64 3.35 -3.09
C ASP A 241 22.26 2.95 -3.59
N TYR A 242 22.03 3.11 -4.89
CA TYR A 242 20.85 2.61 -5.57
C TYR A 242 21.22 2.15 -6.97
N LYS A 243 20.30 1.54 -7.70
CA LYS A 243 20.47 1.24 -9.13
C LYS A 243 19.39 1.97 -9.92
N GLY A 244 19.71 2.36 -11.16
CA GLY A 244 18.73 2.94 -12.07
C GLY A 244 17.74 1.90 -12.61
N ILE A 245 18.20 0.66 -12.77
CA ILE A 245 17.42 -0.49 -13.27
C ILE A 245 17.78 -1.77 -12.51
N PRO A 246 16.85 -2.75 -12.41
CA PRO A 246 17.15 -4.10 -11.94
C PRO A 246 18.41 -4.70 -12.59
N GLY A 247 19.29 -5.28 -11.76
CA GLY A 247 20.54 -5.89 -12.23
C GLY A 247 21.62 -4.91 -12.74
N GLY A 248 21.33 -3.60 -12.78
CA GLY A 248 22.28 -2.57 -13.17
C GLY A 248 23.41 -2.34 -12.16
N GLN A 249 24.39 -1.54 -12.56
CA GLN A 249 25.48 -1.12 -11.67
C GLN A 249 24.95 -0.17 -10.58
N PRO A 250 25.43 -0.30 -9.33
CA PRO A 250 25.13 0.67 -8.29
C PRO A 250 25.60 2.08 -8.67
N ILE A 251 24.73 3.05 -8.44
CA ILE A 251 24.94 4.48 -8.52
C ILE A 251 25.04 4.98 -7.08
N ASP A 252 26.20 5.51 -6.77
CA ASP A 252 26.52 6.02 -5.45
C ASP A 252 25.81 7.36 -5.20
N ILE A 253 25.21 7.51 -4.02
CA ILE A 253 24.57 8.76 -3.56
C ILE A 253 25.65 9.79 -3.15
N ARG A 254 26.95 9.43 -3.16
CA ARG A 254 28.16 10.18 -2.74
C ARG A 254 28.33 11.64 -3.16
N SER A 255 27.43 12.24 -3.92
CA SER A 255 27.45 13.69 -4.13
C SER A 255 27.21 14.52 -2.84
N ARG A 256 26.78 13.91 -1.72
CA ARG A 256 26.59 14.58 -0.41
C ARG A 256 26.72 13.60 0.76
N GLU A 257 27.93 13.25 1.19
CA GLU A 257 28.10 12.75 2.57
C GLU A 257 27.48 13.77 3.52
N MET A 258 26.41 13.40 4.21
CA MET A 258 25.72 14.31 5.12
C MET A 258 26.25 14.07 6.52
N GLU A 259 27.09 15.01 6.97
CA GLU A 259 27.62 15.04 8.32
C GLU A 259 26.57 15.54 9.31
N PHE A 260 26.32 14.76 10.35
CA PHE A 260 25.51 15.19 11.48
C PHE A 260 26.43 15.68 12.58
N SER A 261 26.53 17.00 12.77
CA SER A 261 27.41 17.60 13.76
C SER A 261 26.76 17.76 15.14
N VAL A 262 27.50 17.40 16.19
CA VAL A 262 27.21 17.71 17.59
C VAL A 262 28.09 18.86 18.04
N TYR A 263 27.48 19.81 18.75
CA TYR A 263 28.17 20.90 19.42
C TYR A 263 28.13 20.65 20.92
N ALA A 264 29.29 20.40 21.51
CA ALA A 264 29.41 20.24 22.96
C ALA A 264 30.05 21.50 23.56
N ARG A 265 29.41 22.05 24.60
CA ARG A 265 29.90 23.22 25.34
C ARG A 265 29.73 22.97 26.83
N ARG A 266 30.64 23.50 27.64
CA ARG A 266 30.47 23.52 29.10
C ARG A 266 29.29 24.41 29.48
N CYS A 267 28.25 23.82 30.06
CA CYS A 267 27.14 24.56 30.65
C CYS A 267 27.53 25.11 32.03
N THR A 268 27.19 26.36 32.29
CA THR A 268 27.17 26.96 33.64
C THR A 268 25.71 27.31 33.96
N PRO A 269 25.34 27.50 35.24
CA PRO A 269 23.96 27.88 35.62
C PRO A 269 23.44 29.14 34.92
N ASN A 270 24.35 30.01 34.46
CA ASN A 270 24.02 31.27 33.78
C ASN A 270 24.00 31.14 32.24
N ASN A 271 24.23 29.95 31.69
CA ASN A 271 24.41 29.73 30.25
C ASN A 271 23.88 28.34 29.83
N GLU A 272 22.72 27.95 30.37
CA GLU A 272 22.04 26.72 29.95
C GLU A 272 21.62 26.84 28.48
N MET A 273 21.93 25.82 27.68
CA MET A 273 21.35 25.72 26.35
C MET A 273 19.88 25.31 26.48
N PRO A 274 18.94 26.01 25.83
CA PRO A 274 17.57 25.54 25.79
C PRO A 274 17.52 24.15 25.16
N LEU A 275 16.79 23.23 25.78
CA LEU A 275 16.45 21.93 25.20
C LEU A 275 15.56 22.17 23.98
N VAL A 276 16.17 22.22 22.79
CA VAL A 276 15.42 22.31 21.53
C VAL A 276 15.08 20.90 21.08
N GLN A 277 13.81 20.53 21.18
CA GLN A 277 13.32 19.32 20.54
C GLN A 277 13.07 19.59 19.05
N PHE A 278 13.73 18.85 18.17
CA PHE A 278 13.55 19.00 16.73
C PHE A 278 12.16 18.50 16.31
N PRO A 279 11.33 19.29 15.59
CA PRO A 279 9.96 18.92 15.23
C PRO A 279 9.86 17.57 14.50
N MET A 280 10.80 17.26 13.59
CA MET A 280 10.80 15.98 12.88
C MET A 280 11.00 14.77 13.83
N ILE A 281 11.86 14.90 14.84
CA ILE A 281 12.10 13.85 15.82
C ILE A 281 10.84 13.64 16.68
N LEU A 282 10.18 14.73 17.09
CA LEU A 282 8.91 14.68 17.80
C LEU A 282 7.81 14.00 16.97
N GLN A 283 7.67 14.42 15.71
CA GLN A 283 6.70 13.83 14.77
C GLN A 283 6.90 12.33 14.60
N HIS A 284 8.15 11.89 14.45
CA HIS A 284 8.46 10.47 14.32
C HIS A 284 8.23 9.68 15.61
N LYS A 285 8.56 10.26 16.77
CA LYS A 285 8.26 9.66 18.09
C LYS A 285 6.75 9.48 18.28
N VAL A 286 5.94 10.47 17.91
CA VAL A 286 4.48 10.38 17.93
C VAL A 286 4.01 9.28 16.98
N ARG A 287 4.40 9.32 15.69
CA ARG A 287 4.03 8.29 14.70
C ARG A 287 4.38 6.88 15.17
N THR A 288 5.59 6.67 15.67
CA THR A 288 6.05 5.38 16.20
C THR A 288 5.18 4.93 17.37
N SER A 289 4.83 5.85 18.27
CA SER A 289 3.98 5.55 19.42
C SER A 289 2.55 5.18 19.00
N VAL A 290 1.98 5.88 18.01
CA VAL A 290 0.65 5.58 17.46
C VAL A 290 0.64 4.24 16.72
N LEU A 291 1.67 3.97 15.90
CA LEU A 291 1.84 2.67 15.24
C LEU A 291 1.86 1.50 16.24
N ASN A 292 2.54 1.67 17.37
CA ASN A 292 2.55 0.67 18.44
C ASN A 292 1.17 0.48 19.07
N MET A 293 0.43 1.56 19.35
CA MET A 293 -0.92 1.51 19.89
C MET A 293 -1.90 0.82 18.93
N LEU A 294 -1.89 1.16 17.65
CA LEU A 294 -2.71 0.49 16.63
C LEU A 294 -2.26 -0.97 16.40
N GLY A 295 -0.97 -1.27 16.60
CA GLY A 295 -0.44 -2.63 16.63
C GLY A 295 -1.06 -3.48 17.74
N THR A 296 -1.21 -2.91 18.94
CA THR A 296 -1.91 -3.54 20.07
C THR A 296 -3.39 -3.71 19.77
N PHE A 297 -4.06 -2.65 19.29
CA PHE A 297 -5.48 -2.68 18.94
C PHE A 297 -5.80 -3.80 17.95
N LYS A 298 -4.98 -3.97 16.88
CA LYS A 298 -5.17 -5.05 15.91
C LYS A 298 -5.14 -6.45 16.55
N LYS A 299 -4.30 -6.66 17.57
CA LYS A 299 -4.24 -7.95 18.30
C LYS A 299 -5.48 -8.17 19.15
N GLU A 300 -5.94 -7.14 19.86
CA GLU A 300 -7.15 -7.17 20.67
C GLU A 300 -8.40 -7.38 19.81
N PHE A 301 -8.49 -6.70 18.67
CA PHE A 301 -9.58 -6.86 17.73
C PHE A 301 -9.71 -8.31 17.22
N HIS A 302 -8.60 -8.99 16.92
CA HIS A 302 -8.63 -10.43 16.57
C HIS A 302 -9.20 -11.28 17.71
N ALA A 303 -8.85 -10.96 18.97
CA ALA A 303 -9.37 -11.67 20.12
C ALA A 303 -10.86 -11.39 20.35
N LEU A 304 -11.35 -10.19 20.01
CA LEU A 304 -12.76 -9.83 20.07
C LEU A 304 -13.60 -10.56 19.02
N GLN A 305 -13.10 -10.64 17.78
CA GLN A 305 -13.78 -11.38 16.70
C GLN A 305 -13.93 -12.87 17.01
N ALA A 306 -13.07 -13.45 17.85
CA ALA A 306 -13.17 -14.83 18.28
C ALA A 306 -14.23 -15.07 19.38
N LYS A 307 -14.77 -14.01 20.00
CA LYS A 307 -15.60 -14.09 21.22
C LYS A 307 -17.01 -13.53 21.08
N ALA A 308 -17.28 -12.74 20.04
CA ALA A 308 -18.55 -12.07 19.85
C ALA A 308 -18.93 -12.06 18.35
N GLU A 309 -20.22 -11.89 18.06
CA GLU A 309 -20.75 -11.88 16.69
C GLU A 309 -21.52 -10.59 16.38
N GLY A 310 -21.59 -10.22 15.10
CA GLY A 310 -22.50 -9.19 14.60
C GLY A 310 -22.19 -7.76 15.07
N ASP A 311 -23.24 -7.05 15.49
CA ASP A 311 -23.20 -5.61 15.81
C ASP A 311 -22.47 -5.28 17.12
N ASP A 312 -22.41 -6.24 18.05
CA ASP A 312 -21.68 -6.10 19.31
C ASP A 312 -20.17 -5.91 19.06
N VAL A 313 -19.61 -6.64 18.10
CA VAL A 313 -18.19 -6.55 17.72
C VAL A 313 -17.83 -5.17 17.18
N LYS A 314 -18.70 -4.57 16.35
CA LYS A 314 -18.46 -3.28 15.70
C LYS A 314 -18.41 -2.14 16.73
N ASN A 315 -19.39 -2.12 17.62
CA ASN A 315 -19.47 -1.13 18.69
C ASN A 315 -18.34 -1.29 19.71
N LEU A 316 -18.05 -2.53 20.11
CA LEU A 316 -16.97 -2.84 21.04
C LEU A 316 -15.61 -2.44 20.47
N ALA A 317 -15.32 -2.77 19.21
CA ALA A 317 -14.07 -2.39 18.54
C ALA A 317 -13.88 -0.88 18.45
N GLY A 318 -14.94 -0.15 18.06
CA GLY A 318 -14.88 1.32 17.99
C GLY A 318 -14.75 1.99 19.36
N ASN A 319 -15.30 1.38 20.42
CA ASN A 319 -15.13 1.86 21.79
C ASN A 319 -13.73 1.56 22.33
N GLU A 320 -13.22 0.36 22.08
CA GLU A 320 -11.87 -0.05 22.48
C GLU A 320 -10.82 0.91 21.91
N LEU A 321 -10.83 1.14 20.59
CA LEU A 321 -9.88 2.07 19.96
C LEU A 321 -10.00 3.50 20.52
N ARG A 322 -11.20 3.94 20.86
CA ARG A 322 -11.44 5.25 21.46
C ARG A 322 -10.84 5.37 22.86
N GLU A 323 -11.01 4.35 23.71
CA GLU A 323 -10.43 4.36 25.06
C GLU A 323 -8.90 4.25 25.00
N MET A 324 -8.36 3.37 24.14
CA MET A 324 -6.92 3.32 23.87
C MET A 324 -6.37 4.67 23.43
N TRP A 325 -7.10 5.41 22.58
CA TRP A 325 -6.68 6.74 22.13
C TRP A 325 -6.67 7.77 23.27
N LYS A 326 -7.70 7.78 24.13
CA LYS A 326 -7.74 8.65 25.31
C LYS A 326 -6.58 8.38 26.26
N ASP A 327 -6.34 7.10 26.56
CA ASP A 327 -5.24 6.68 27.43
C ASP A 327 -3.88 6.99 26.82
N PHE A 328 -3.74 6.82 25.51
CA PHE A 328 -2.55 7.22 24.76
C PHE A 328 -2.23 8.70 24.98
N LYS A 329 -3.20 9.60 24.71
CA LYS A 329 -3.01 11.05 24.86
C LYS A 329 -2.64 11.45 26.30
N LYS A 330 -3.22 10.76 27.30
CA LYS A 330 -2.94 11.02 28.72
C LYS A 330 -1.58 10.51 29.19
N SER A 331 -1.15 9.34 28.70
CA SER A 331 0.01 8.60 29.24
C SER A 331 1.31 8.81 28.47
N LYS A 332 1.26 9.08 27.16
CA LYS A 332 2.47 9.09 26.32
C LYS A 332 3.17 10.44 26.35
N ARG A 333 4.41 10.43 26.86
CA ARG A 333 5.29 11.60 26.85
C ARG A 333 5.56 12.11 25.43
N SER A 334 5.74 11.23 24.45
CA SER A 334 5.93 11.60 23.05
C SER A 334 4.80 12.48 22.49
N TRP A 335 3.55 12.25 22.92
CA TRP A 335 2.40 13.07 22.55
C TRP A 335 2.43 14.43 23.24
N LYS A 336 2.66 14.45 24.56
CA LYS A 336 2.71 15.69 25.34
C LYS A 336 3.84 16.61 24.89
N ASP A 337 5.05 16.07 24.73
CA ASP A 337 6.22 16.84 24.27
C ASP A 337 5.95 17.46 22.88
N ALA A 338 5.27 16.73 21.99
CA ALA A 338 4.91 17.23 20.66
C ALA A 338 3.86 18.35 20.73
N GLN A 339 2.84 18.18 21.56
CA GLN A 339 1.79 19.19 21.77
C GLN A 339 2.35 20.47 22.43
N GLU A 340 3.20 20.33 23.44
CA GLU A 340 3.88 21.45 24.12
C GLU A 340 4.83 22.20 23.17
N SER A 341 5.42 21.49 22.20
CA SER A 341 6.26 22.08 21.16
C SER A 341 5.47 22.70 20.00
N GLY A 342 4.13 22.69 20.04
CA GLY A 342 3.27 23.26 19.01
C GLY A 342 3.25 22.47 17.69
N LEU A 343 3.57 21.18 17.72
CA LEU A 343 3.50 20.33 16.53
C LEU A 343 2.04 20.15 16.09
N ASP A 344 1.77 20.27 14.80
CA ASP A 344 0.45 19.95 14.24
C ASP A 344 0.23 18.42 14.28
N LEU A 345 -0.76 18.01 15.08
CA LEU A 345 -1.17 16.64 15.29
C LEU A 345 -2.58 16.36 14.76
N GLU A 346 -3.24 17.36 14.16
CA GLU A 346 -4.64 17.31 13.76
C GLU A 346 -4.90 16.19 12.76
N GLY A 347 -3.99 15.99 11.79
CA GLY A 347 -4.11 14.92 10.80
C GLY A 347 -4.16 13.52 11.42
N ILE A 348 -3.34 13.25 12.45
CA ILE A 348 -3.34 11.95 13.15
C ILE A 348 -4.60 11.79 13.99
N GLU A 349 -5.04 12.86 14.66
CA GLU A 349 -6.25 12.85 15.46
C GLU A 349 -7.50 12.58 14.60
N ASN A 350 -7.64 13.32 13.50
CA ASN A 350 -8.72 13.16 12.52
C ASN A 350 -8.74 11.74 11.92
N ASP A 351 -7.57 11.16 11.60
CA ASP A 351 -7.48 9.78 11.11
C ASP A 351 -7.97 8.77 12.15
N ILE A 352 -7.57 8.90 13.42
CA ILE A 352 -7.98 7.97 14.48
C ILE A 352 -9.48 8.09 14.77
N GLU A 353 -10.03 9.31 14.78
CA GLU A 353 -11.46 9.53 14.93
C GLU A 353 -12.26 8.94 13.77
N ALA A 354 -11.74 9.08 12.54
CA ALA A 354 -12.32 8.46 11.36
C ALA A 354 -12.25 6.92 11.43
N MET A 355 -11.14 6.32 11.89
CA MET A 355 -11.05 4.87 12.14
C MET A 355 -12.12 4.41 13.13
N VAL A 356 -12.28 5.12 14.26
CA VAL A 356 -13.30 4.82 15.26
C VAL A 356 -14.70 4.88 14.65
N LYS A 357 -14.99 5.89 13.82
CA LYS A 357 -16.27 6.03 13.11
C LYS A 357 -16.49 4.87 12.14
N SER A 358 -15.50 4.53 11.31
CA SER A 358 -15.55 3.42 10.36
C SER A 358 -15.83 2.09 11.06
N LEU A 359 -15.19 1.83 12.20
CA LEU A 359 -15.42 0.63 13.00
C LEU A 359 -16.87 0.54 13.49
N LYS A 360 -17.39 1.63 14.08
CA LYS A 360 -18.79 1.70 14.55
C LYS A 360 -19.81 1.54 13.43
N GLN A 361 -19.50 1.99 12.22
CA GLN A 361 -20.33 1.82 11.03
C GLN A 361 -20.21 0.42 10.40
N GLY A 362 -19.40 -0.47 10.96
CA GLY A 362 -19.17 -1.81 10.42
C GLY A 362 -18.44 -1.81 9.08
N GLN A 363 -17.59 -0.82 8.82
CA GLN A 363 -16.71 -0.79 7.63
C GLN A 363 -15.52 -1.74 7.76
N GLY A 364 -15.37 -2.42 8.89
CA GLY A 364 -14.27 -3.33 9.18
C GLY A 364 -12.98 -2.60 9.58
N VAL A 365 -11.91 -3.38 9.75
CA VAL A 365 -10.58 -2.88 10.17
C VAL A 365 -9.67 -2.48 9.01
N GLY A 366 -10.16 -2.51 7.77
CA GLY A 366 -9.35 -2.28 6.58
C GLY A 366 -8.55 -0.98 6.59
N CYS A 367 -9.18 0.13 6.98
CA CYS A 367 -8.53 1.43 7.12
C CYS A 367 -7.40 1.44 8.16
N VAL A 368 -7.55 0.72 9.27
CA VAL A 368 -6.52 0.59 10.32
C VAL A 368 -5.29 -0.16 9.78
N TYR A 369 -5.50 -1.27 9.07
CA TYR A 369 -4.40 -2.03 8.46
C TYR A 369 -3.68 -1.22 7.38
N SER A 370 -4.44 -0.56 6.52
CA SER A 370 -3.91 0.28 5.44
C SER A 370 -3.10 1.46 6.00
N TRP A 371 -3.62 2.17 7.01
CA TRP A 371 -2.92 3.27 7.68
C TRP A 371 -1.62 2.78 8.32
N VAL A 372 -1.66 1.68 9.09
CA VAL A 372 -0.46 1.16 9.75
C VAL A 372 0.61 0.80 8.72
N LEU A 373 0.26 0.12 7.63
CA LEU A 373 1.24 -0.25 6.61
C LEU A 373 1.78 1.00 5.87
N SER A 374 0.90 1.94 5.51
CA SER A 374 1.25 3.21 4.85
C SER A 374 2.26 4.02 5.68
N TYR A 375 1.99 4.24 6.97
CA TYR A 375 2.87 5.00 7.86
C TYR A 375 4.15 4.23 8.23
N MET A 376 4.07 2.91 8.38
CA MET A 376 5.25 2.07 8.64
C MET A 376 6.21 2.07 7.44
N MET A 377 5.68 2.00 6.22
CA MET A 377 6.47 2.07 4.99
C MET A 377 6.71 3.50 4.52
N GLN A 378 6.09 4.51 5.16
CA GLN A 378 6.10 5.92 4.74
C GLN A 378 5.78 6.09 3.25
N ARG A 379 4.75 5.39 2.78
CA ARG A 379 4.41 5.28 1.37
C ARG A 379 2.92 5.45 1.19
N ALA A 380 2.52 6.25 0.21
CA ALA A 380 1.12 6.55 -0.03
C ALA A 380 0.31 5.28 -0.33
N ALA A 381 -0.86 5.19 0.30
CA ALA A 381 -1.88 4.21 0.03
C ALA A 381 -3.25 4.85 0.29
N THR A 382 -4.30 4.35 -0.34
CA THR A 382 -5.66 4.83 -0.07
C THR A 382 -6.18 4.12 1.17
N THR A 383 -6.23 4.83 2.28
CA THR A 383 -6.63 4.28 3.59
C THR A 383 -8.13 4.36 3.86
N GLY A 384 -8.87 5.14 3.07
CA GLY A 384 -10.26 5.51 3.36
C GLY A 384 -10.38 6.54 4.50
N LEU A 385 -9.28 7.17 4.91
CA LEU A 385 -9.22 8.16 5.99
C LEU A 385 -8.91 9.56 5.44
N PRO A 386 -9.16 10.63 6.23
CA PRO A 386 -8.99 12.01 5.77
C PRO A 386 -7.56 12.36 5.33
N ALA A 387 -6.53 11.86 6.01
CA ALA A 387 -5.16 12.25 5.68
C ALA A 387 -4.62 11.53 4.43
N ALA A 388 -4.23 12.32 3.43
CA ALA A 388 -3.56 11.86 2.23
C ALA A 388 -2.03 11.91 2.37
N ALA A 389 -1.48 11.14 3.32
CA ALA A 389 -0.07 11.15 3.66
C ALA A 389 0.84 10.54 2.56
N PHE A 390 2.08 11.03 2.47
CA PHE A 390 3.17 10.51 1.62
C PHE A 390 2.94 10.57 0.10
N LEU A 391 1.90 11.26 -0.38
CA LEU A 391 1.67 11.43 -1.81
C LEU A 391 2.80 12.22 -2.47
N THR A 392 3.40 11.65 -3.51
CA THR A 392 4.35 12.36 -4.36
C THR A 392 3.61 13.32 -5.31
N PRO A 393 4.29 14.33 -5.88
CA PRO A 393 3.68 15.23 -6.85
C PRO A 393 3.07 14.50 -8.07
N LYS A 394 3.66 13.38 -8.49
CA LYS A 394 3.16 12.56 -9.61
C LYS A 394 1.88 11.80 -9.23
N MET A 395 1.83 11.26 -8.02
CA MET A 395 0.61 10.61 -7.50
C MET A 395 -0.56 11.58 -7.40
N LYS A 396 -0.32 12.81 -6.90
CA LYS A 396 -1.35 13.86 -6.80
C LYS A 396 -1.95 14.19 -8.17
N LYS A 397 -1.10 14.48 -9.14
CA LYS A 397 -1.51 14.80 -10.52
C LYS A 397 -2.30 13.67 -11.17
N MET A 398 -1.88 12.42 -10.96
CA MET A 398 -2.58 11.27 -11.53
C MET A 398 -3.95 11.05 -10.85
N ALA A 399 -4.04 11.23 -9.53
CA ALA A 399 -5.30 11.16 -8.80
C ALA A 399 -6.29 12.25 -9.24
N GLU A 400 -5.82 13.49 -9.42
CA GLU A 400 -6.61 14.61 -9.94
C GLU A 400 -7.17 14.30 -11.34
N ARG A 401 -6.32 13.85 -12.27
CA ARG A 401 -6.76 13.43 -13.62
C ARG A 401 -7.80 12.31 -13.54
N ALA A 402 -7.58 11.33 -12.68
CA ALA A 402 -8.49 10.19 -12.56
C ALA A 402 -9.87 10.61 -12.02
N GLN A 403 -9.92 11.63 -11.16
CA GLN A 403 -11.17 12.26 -10.71
C GLN A 403 -11.85 13.03 -11.86
N GLU A 404 -11.11 13.78 -12.66
CA GLU A 404 -11.63 14.50 -13.83
C GLU A 404 -12.21 13.53 -14.87
N GLU A 405 -11.50 12.46 -15.21
CA GLU A 405 -11.96 11.42 -16.14
C GLU A 405 -13.23 10.74 -15.62
N SER A 406 -13.30 10.44 -14.32
CA SER A 406 -14.48 9.85 -13.70
C SER A 406 -15.68 10.80 -13.73
N ALA A 407 -15.46 12.11 -13.50
CA ALA A 407 -16.49 13.13 -13.58
C ALA A 407 -17.00 13.34 -15.01
N GLN A 408 -16.10 13.35 -16.00
CA GLN A 408 -16.44 13.44 -17.42
C GLN A 408 -17.25 12.21 -17.86
N ALA A 409 -16.82 11.00 -17.48
CA ALA A 409 -17.56 9.77 -17.76
C ALA A 409 -18.97 9.81 -17.15
N ALA A 410 -19.10 10.25 -15.89
CA ALA A 410 -20.41 10.41 -15.25
C ALA A 410 -21.30 11.42 -15.99
N SER A 411 -20.74 12.57 -16.42
CA SER A 411 -21.48 13.59 -17.18
C SER A 411 -21.93 13.10 -18.56
N SER A 412 -21.07 12.35 -19.27
CA SER A 412 -21.40 11.78 -20.58
C SER A 412 -22.50 10.71 -20.47
N SER A 413 -22.46 9.90 -19.42
CA SER A 413 -23.50 8.89 -19.12
C SER A 413 -24.84 9.52 -18.71
N ALA A 414 -24.82 10.71 -18.10
CA ALA A 414 -26.03 11.48 -17.79
C ALA A 414 -26.61 12.19 -19.01
N ALA A 415 -25.77 12.54 -20.01
CA ALA A 415 -26.20 13.12 -21.27
C ALA A 415 -26.75 12.08 -22.27
N SER A 416 -26.29 10.82 -22.18
CA SER A 416 -26.91 9.70 -22.90
C SER A 416 -28.10 9.16 -22.10
N ASN A 417 -29.32 9.50 -22.49
CA ASN A 417 -30.58 9.11 -21.81
C ASN A 417 -30.92 7.60 -21.83
N THR A 418 -29.93 6.72 -21.95
CA THR A 418 -30.10 5.26 -21.82
C THR A 418 -28.92 4.70 -21.06
N GLN A 419 -29.14 4.25 -19.83
CA GLN A 419 -28.07 3.59 -19.07
C GLN A 419 -27.77 2.21 -19.71
N PRO A 420 -26.50 1.78 -19.77
CA PRO A 420 -26.13 0.51 -20.40
C PRO A 420 -26.87 -0.72 -19.83
N TRP A 421 -27.24 -0.70 -18.55
CA TRP A 421 -28.01 -1.79 -17.93
C TRP A 421 -29.49 -1.79 -18.33
N GLU A 422 -30.05 -0.69 -18.82
CA GLU A 422 -31.40 -0.68 -19.38
C GLU A 422 -31.45 -1.46 -20.69
N ARG A 423 -30.41 -1.34 -21.53
CA ARG A 423 -30.27 -2.21 -22.73
C ARG A 423 -30.16 -3.69 -22.37
N VAL A 424 -29.49 -4.02 -21.27
CA VAL A 424 -29.39 -5.40 -20.77
C VAL A 424 -30.74 -5.89 -20.26
N LYS A 425 -31.52 -5.05 -19.56
CA LYS A 425 -32.88 -5.38 -19.15
C LYS A 425 -33.82 -5.55 -20.35
N ASP A 426 -33.72 -4.69 -21.36
CA ASP A 426 -34.52 -4.80 -22.58
C ASP A 426 -34.19 -6.08 -23.35
N LEU A 427 -32.91 -6.43 -23.47
CA LEU A 427 -32.48 -7.70 -24.06
C LEU A 427 -32.97 -8.90 -23.25
N GLN A 428 -32.93 -8.82 -21.92
CA GLN A 428 -33.40 -9.89 -21.05
C GLN A 428 -34.92 -10.07 -21.15
N VAL A 429 -35.69 -8.97 -21.21
CA VAL A 429 -37.14 -8.98 -21.42
C VAL A 429 -37.50 -9.52 -22.81
N LEU A 430 -36.77 -9.11 -23.85
CA LEU A 430 -36.94 -9.64 -25.20
C LEU A 430 -36.63 -11.13 -25.26
N LEU A 431 -35.58 -11.60 -24.57
CA LEU A 431 -35.23 -13.02 -24.50
C LEU A 431 -36.28 -13.84 -23.75
N TYR A 432 -36.80 -13.33 -22.64
CA TYR A 432 -37.90 -13.99 -21.91
C TYR A 432 -39.17 -14.09 -22.74
N LYS A 433 -39.53 -13.01 -23.45
CA LYS A 433 -40.71 -13.01 -24.32
C LYS A 433 -40.55 -13.94 -25.51
N LEU A 434 -39.36 -14.00 -26.11
CA LEU A 434 -39.01 -14.95 -27.17
C LEU A 434 -39.14 -16.40 -26.68
N LEU A 435 -38.63 -16.71 -25.49
CA LEU A 435 -38.74 -18.05 -24.89
C LEU A 435 -40.19 -18.43 -24.57
N GLU A 436 -40.99 -17.46 -24.12
CA GLU A 436 -42.42 -17.66 -23.85
C GLU A 436 -43.21 -17.91 -25.15
N ASP A 437 -42.93 -17.14 -26.21
CA ASP A 437 -43.56 -17.30 -27.52
C ASP A 437 -43.16 -18.65 -28.15
N VAL A 438 -41.89 -19.04 -28.07
CA VAL A 438 -41.40 -20.36 -28.52
C VAL A 438 -42.05 -21.50 -27.74
N SER A 439 -42.31 -21.33 -26.43
CA SER A 439 -42.98 -22.36 -25.61
C SER A 439 -44.43 -22.63 -26.03
N LYS A 440 -45.09 -21.64 -26.65
CA LYS A 440 -46.48 -21.71 -27.12
C LYS A 440 -46.61 -22.22 -28.56
N MET A 441 -45.51 -22.31 -29.31
CA MET A 441 -45.50 -22.77 -30.70
C MET A 441 -45.68 -24.29 -30.84
N GLY A 442 -46.37 -24.69 -31.92
CA GLY A 442 -46.50 -26.09 -32.33
C GLY A 442 -45.14 -26.70 -32.72
N ARG A 443 -45.00 -28.03 -32.63
CA ARG A 443 -43.71 -28.71 -32.82
C ARG A 443 -43.04 -28.38 -34.17
N GLY A 444 -43.82 -28.33 -35.26
CA GLY A 444 -43.30 -27.98 -36.59
C GLY A 444 -42.94 -26.50 -36.77
N GLU A 445 -43.59 -25.58 -36.05
CA GLU A 445 -43.27 -24.14 -36.09
C GLU A 445 -41.99 -23.84 -35.31
N ARG A 446 -41.77 -24.53 -34.19
CA ARG A 446 -40.51 -24.46 -33.43
C ARG A 446 -39.32 -24.93 -34.25
N ASP A 447 -39.46 -26.03 -34.97
CA ASP A 447 -38.37 -26.57 -35.78
C ASP A 447 -37.98 -25.59 -36.91
N SER A 448 -38.96 -24.94 -37.54
CA SER A 448 -38.73 -23.89 -38.54
C SER A 448 -38.08 -22.63 -37.94
N PHE A 449 -38.54 -22.20 -36.76
CA PHE A 449 -37.97 -21.05 -36.05
C PHE A 449 -36.50 -21.29 -35.65
N LEU A 450 -36.17 -22.46 -35.11
CA LEU A 450 -34.81 -22.83 -34.73
C LEU A 450 -33.88 -22.96 -35.95
N HIS A 451 -34.40 -23.45 -37.08
CA HIS A 451 -33.63 -23.54 -38.32
C HIS A 451 -33.31 -22.17 -38.92
N SER A 452 -34.23 -21.20 -38.80
CA SER A 452 -34.03 -19.81 -39.21
C SER A 452 -33.03 -19.09 -38.29
N LEU A 453 -33.12 -19.32 -36.97
CA LEU A 453 -32.20 -18.76 -36.00
C LEU A 453 -30.76 -19.27 -36.20
N ALA A 454 -30.59 -20.56 -36.49
CA ALA A 454 -29.29 -21.17 -36.81
C ALA A 454 -28.68 -20.60 -38.10
N SER A 455 -29.50 -20.19 -39.07
CA SER A 455 -29.05 -19.53 -40.31
C SER A 455 -28.59 -18.09 -40.08
N VAL A 456 -29.07 -17.41 -39.04
CA VAL A 456 -28.69 -16.03 -38.70
C VAL A 456 -27.47 -16.00 -37.78
N MET A 457 -27.23 -17.07 -37.02
CA MET A 457 -26.14 -17.16 -36.04
C MET A 457 -24.88 -17.90 -36.55
N SER A 458 -24.85 -18.31 -37.82
CA SER A 458 -23.60 -18.77 -38.45
C SER A 458 -22.79 -17.55 -38.96
N PRO A 459 -21.45 -17.57 -38.88
CA PRO A 459 -20.59 -16.40 -39.09
C PRO A 459 -20.78 -15.69 -40.44
#